data_AF-H3A2G6-F1
#
_entry.id   AF-H3A2G6-F1
#
_cell.length_a   1.000
_cell.length_b   1.000
_cell.length_c   1.000
_cell.angle_alpha   90.00
_cell.angle_beta   90.00
_cell.angle_gamma   90.00
#
_symmetry.space_group_name_H-M   'P 1'
#
loop_
_entity.id
_entity.type
_entity.pdbx_description
1 polymer ?
#
loop_
_entity_poly.entity_id
_entity_poly.type
_entity_poly.pdbx_seq_one_letter_code
_entity_poly.pdbx_strand_id
1 'polypeptide(L)'
;DSPTTKEKFVPKNWKTFTAAELKKLNPQQRAKYVAYEEPNKEVAATMLTCLKRLKDQEYESKKYRQAIDEEALLQRKDQEKLIGQLKAAEARNRLRLMRMRFQALRAQEINHLIACQPTARKAVRLEAFLPPQLDMQNPGDTIDKLEVKSEKGGFEVEKAWKVCRMRNH
;
A
#
# COMPACT_ATOMS: atom_id res chain seq x y z
N ASP A 1 -28.45 58.02 -21.39
CA ASP A 1 -28.29 56.66 -21.94
C ASP A 1 -28.37 56.67 -23.45
N SER A 2 -27.21 56.66 -24.13
CA SER A 2 -27.13 56.54 -25.59
C SER A 2 -27.25 55.06 -25.98
N PRO A 3 -28.15 54.70 -26.92
CA PRO A 3 -28.36 53.30 -27.29
C PRO A 3 -27.17 52.81 -28.11
N THR A 4 -26.43 51.83 -27.60
CA THR A 4 -25.39 51.12 -28.34
C THR A 4 -26.08 50.21 -29.36
N THR A 5 -26.24 50.70 -30.59
CA THR A 5 -26.63 49.90 -31.74
C THR A 5 -25.61 48.77 -31.89
N LYS A 6 -26.04 47.53 -31.60
CA LYS A 6 -25.22 46.34 -31.82
C LYS A 6 -25.07 46.13 -33.32
N GLU A 7 -24.03 46.72 -33.92
CA GLU A 7 -23.66 46.45 -35.30
C GLU A 7 -23.45 44.95 -35.47
N LYS A 8 -24.29 44.33 -36.31
CA LYS A 8 -24.17 42.92 -36.66
C LYS A 8 -22.86 42.74 -37.42
N PHE A 9 -21.92 42.02 -36.83
CA PHE A 9 -20.65 41.68 -37.48
C PHE A 9 -20.94 40.83 -38.73
N VAL A 10 -20.65 41.36 -39.91
CA VAL A 10 -20.75 40.64 -41.18
C VAL A 10 -19.38 40.05 -41.50
N PRO A 11 -19.22 38.73 -41.52
CA PRO A 11 -17.93 38.11 -41.83
C PRO A 11 -17.54 38.43 -43.28
N LYS A 12 -16.49 39.23 -43.46
CA LYS A 12 -15.83 39.47 -44.75
C LYS A 12 -14.44 38.83 -44.74
N ASN A 13 -14.01 38.30 -45.89
CA ASN A 13 -12.67 37.74 -46.04
C ASN A 13 -11.64 38.86 -45.87
N TRP A 14 -10.81 38.79 -44.84
CA TRP A 14 -9.88 39.85 -44.49
C TRP A 14 -8.82 40.10 -45.57
N LYS A 15 -8.58 39.13 -46.46
CA LYS A 15 -7.71 39.27 -47.65
C LYS A 15 -8.20 40.34 -48.65
N THR A 16 -9.46 40.81 -48.52
CA THR A 16 -9.98 41.92 -49.32
C THR A 16 -9.66 43.30 -48.74
N PHE A 17 -9.16 43.36 -47.51
CA PHE A 17 -8.73 44.61 -46.89
C PHE A 17 -7.26 44.85 -47.20
N THR A 18 -6.93 46.11 -47.52
CA THR A 18 -5.53 46.53 -47.62
C THR A 18 -4.89 46.61 -46.23
N ALA A 19 -3.56 46.46 -46.14
CA ALA A 19 -2.83 46.50 -44.86
C ALA A 19 -3.08 47.82 -44.08
N ALA A 20 -3.37 48.92 -44.78
CA ALA A 20 -3.71 50.21 -44.20
C ALA A 20 -5.11 50.24 -43.55
N GLU A 21 -6.09 49.57 -44.15
CA GLU A 21 -7.46 49.47 -43.61
C GLU A 21 -7.50 48.54 -42.39
N LEU A 22 -6.72 47.46 -42.40
CA LEU A 22 -6.59 46.57 -41.24
C LEU A 22 -5.99 47.28 -40.03
N LYS A 23 -5.10 48.25 -40.25
CA LYS A 23 -4.45 49.02 -39.18
C LYS A 23 -5.38 50.10 -38.58
N LYS A 24 -6.42 50.51 -39.30
CA LYS A 24 -7.46 51.45 -38.85
C LYS A 24 -8.55 50.77 -38.01
N LEU A 25 -8.68 49.45 -38.08
CA LEU A 25 -9.65 48.70 -37.28
C LEU A 25 -9.26 48.67 -35.79
N ASN A 26 -10.27 48.64 -34.92
CA ASN A 26 -10.07 48.39 -33.50
C ASN A 26 -9.34 47.02 -33.31
N PRO A 27 -8.35 46.91 -32.41
CA PRO A 27 -7.67 45.66 -32.08
C PRO A 27 -8.61 44.46 -31.90
N GLN A 28 -9.78 44.65 -31.26
CA GLN A 28 -10.76 43.59 -31.05
C GLN A 28 -11.46 43.14 -32.34
N GLN A 29 -11.71 44.04 -33.28
CA GLN A 29 -12.30 43.70 -34.59
C GLN A 29 -11.26 43.04 -35.50
N ARG A 30 -10.02 43.58 -35.50
CA ARG A 30 -8.89 43.00 -36.23
C ARG A 30 -8.59 41.57 -35.77
N ALA A 31 -8.62 41.32 -34.46
CA ALA A 31 -8.42 39.98 -33.90
C ALA A 31 -9.46 38.97 -34.43
N LYS A 32 -10.74 39.37 -34.56
CA LYS A 32 -11.80 38.50 -35.11
C LYS A 32 -11.53 38.06 -36.55
N TYR A 33 -10.92 38.93 -37.35
CA TYR A 33 -10.61 38.65 -38.75
C TYR A 33 -9.36 37.79 -38.93
N VAL A 34 -8.37 37.93 -38.05
CA VAL A 34 -7.09 37.19 -38.10
C VAL A 34 -7.15 35.85 -37.34
N ALA A 35 -8.15 35.64 -36.47
CA ALA A 35 -8.26 34.47 -35.60
C ALA A 35 -8.27 33.11 -36.31
N TYR A 36 -8.68 33.07 -37.58
CA TYR A 36 -8.77 31.83 -38.37
C TYR A 36 -7.65 31.69 -39.41
N GLU A 37 -6.66 32.59 -39.38
CA GLU A 37 -5.50 32.48 -40.27
C GLU A 37 -4.51 31.44 -39.74
N GLU A 38 -3.93 30.65 -40.65
CA GLU A 38 -2.88 29.71 -40.28
C GLU A 38 -1.65 30.48 -39.79
N PRO A 39 -1.05 30.07 -38.66
CA PRO A 39 0.11 30.74 -38.11
C PRO A 39 1.30 30.66 -39.10
N ASN A 40 2.12 31.71 -39.13
CA ASN A 40 3.38 31.70 -39.87
C ASN A 40 4.23 30.47 -39.46
N LYS A 41 5.06 29.95 -40.39
CA LYS A 41 5.87 28.74 -40.20
C LYS A 41 6.70 28.76 -38.92
N GLU A 42 7.27 29.90 -38.55
CA GLU A 42 8.03 30.08 -37.30
C GLU A 42 7.14 29.99 -36.05
N VAL A 43 5.95 30.60 -36.10
CA VAL A 43 4.96 30.53 -35.03
C VAL A 43 4.41 29.11 -34.90
N ALA A 44 4.15 28.42 -36.02
CA ALA A 44 3.75 27.03 -36.03
C ALA A 44 4.85 26.11 -35.43
N ALA A 45 6.13 26.33 -35.77
CA ALA A 45 7.25 25.57 -35.21
C ALA A 45 7.42 25.79 -33.70
N THR A 46 7.27 27.02 -33.22
CA THR A 46 7.30 27.33 -31.79
C THR A 46 6.11 26.71 -31.05
N MET A 47 4.90 26.75 -31.63
CA MET A 47 3.73 26.07 -31.09
C MET A 47 3.95 24.55 -30.96
N LEU A 48 4.50 23.91 -32.00
CA LEU A 48 4.83 22.48 -31.96
C LEU A 48 5.87 22.15 -30.88
N THR A 49 6.90 22.99 -30.74
CA THR A 49 7.92 22.83 -29.70
C THR A 49 7.32 22.98 -28.30
N CYS A 50 6.43 23.96 -28.10
CA CYS A 50 5.70 24.14 -26.85
C CYS A 50 4.80 22.94 -26.53
N LEU A 51 4.03 22.44 -27.51
CA LEU A 51 3.16 21.27 -27.35
C LEU A 51 3.96 20.01 -27.02
N LYS A 52 5.11 19.81 -27.68
CA LYS A 52 6.03 18.71 -27.37
C LYS A 52 6.52 18.80 -25.93
N ARG A 53 6.99 19.98 -25.50
CA ARG A 53 7.44 20.19 -24.12
C ARG A 53 6.35 19.89 -23.10
N LEU A 54 5.11 20.29 -23.37
CA LEU A 54 3.97 20.01 -22.48
C LEU A 54 3.68 18.51 -22.39
N LYS A 55 3.72 17.79 -23.53
CA LYS A 55 3.56 16.32 -23.54
C LYS A 55 4.68 15.62 -22.80
N ASP A 56 5.93 16.03 -23.01
CA ASP A 56 7.09 15.46 -22.34
C ASP A 56 7.00 15.70 -20.82
N GLN A 57 6.60 16.91 -20.41
CA GLN A 57 6.35 17.24 -19.00
C GLN A 57 5.21 16.39 -18.40
N GLU A 58 4.12 16.19 -19.13
CA GLU A 58 3.02 15.34 -18.67
C GLU A 58 3.46 13.88 -18.52
N TYR A 59 4.25 13.37 -19.46
CA TYR A 59 4.81 12.02 -19.42
C TYR A 59 5.71 11.82 -18.20
N GLU A 60 6.68 12.71 -17.98
CA GLU A 60 7.56 12.63 -16.80
C GLU A 60 6.77 12.76 -15.50
N SER A 61 5.77 13.64 -15.46
CA SER A 61 4.90 13.79 -14.30
C SER A 61 4.05 12.54 -14.02
N LYS A 62 3.64 11.80 -15.05
CA LYS A 62 2.92 10.51 -14.91
C LYS A 62 3.87 9.42 -14.43
N LYS A 63 5.05 9.32 -15.03
CA LYS A 63 6.08 8.36 -14.65
C LYS A 63 6.51 8.53 -13.20
N TYR A 64 6.75 9.76 -12.76
CA TYR A 64 7.10 10.05 -11.37
C TYR A 64 5.96 9.68 -10.40
N ARG A 65 4.71 10.00 -10.75
CA ARG A 65 3.53 9.60 -9.96
C ARG A 65 3.38 8.09 -9.85
N GLN A 66 3.61 7.36 -10.94
CA GLN A 66 3.58 5.89 -10.95
C GLN A 66 4.68 5.30 -10.05
N ALA A 67 5.90 5.84 -10.12
CA ALA A 67 7.00 5.38 -9.27
C ALA A 67 6.70 5.57 -7.77
N ILE A 68 6.11 6.71 -7.38
CA ILE A 68 5.67 6.94 -6.00
C ILE A 68 4.60 5.93 -5.59
N ASP A 69 3.63 5.67 -6.45
CA ASP A 69 2.53 4.75 -6.15
C ASP A 69 3.04 3.31 -5.99
N GLU A 70 3.97 2.86 -6.84
CA GLU A 70 4.63 1.56 -6.71
C GLU A 70 5.41 1.42 -5.40
N GLU A 71 6.17 2.46 -5.03
CA GLU A 71 6.91 2.47 -3.77
C GLU A 71 5.95 2.44 -2.56
N ALA A 72 4.90 3.24 -2.57
CA ALA A 72 3.88 3.27 -1.52
C ALA A 72 3.15 1.92 -1.39
N LEU A 73 2.85 1.26 -2.51
CA LEU A 73 2.27 -0.08 -2.52
C LEU A 73 3.21 -1.13 -1.91
N LEU A 74 4.51 -1.04 -2.20
CA LEU A 74 5.50 -1.96 -1.65
C LEU A 74 5.63 -1.77 -0.12
N GLN A 75 5.69 -0.52 0.33
CA GLN A 75 5.71 -0.19 1.76
C GLN A 75 4.45 -0.70 2.48
N ARG A 76 3.26 -0.55 1.87
CA ARG A 76 2.02 -1.11 2.44
C ARG A 76 2.07 -2.63 2.58
N LYS A 77 2.57 -3.35 1.57
CA LYS A 77 2.72 -4.80 1.64
C LYS A 77 3.65 -5.23 2.77
N ASP A 78 4.75 -4.53 2.97
CA ASP A 78 5.69 -4.87 4.04
C ASP A 78 5.14 -4.52 5.42
N GLN A 79 4.39 -3.42 5.54
CA GLN A 79 3.64 -3.08 6.75
C GLN A 79 2.58 -4.14 7.06
N GLU A 80 1.81 -4.61 6.07
CA GLU A 80 0.81 -5.66 6.25
C GLU A 80 1.43 -6.98 6.72
N LYS A 81 2.57 -7.38 6.15
CA LYS A 81 3.32 -8.56 6.62
C LYS A 81 3.76 -8.39 8.06
N LEU A 82 4.34 -7.25 8.41
CA LEU A 82 4.79 -6.96 9.76
C LEU A 82 3.63 -6.99 10.76
N ILE A 83 2.50 -6.35 10.41
CA ILE A 83 1.28 -6.38 11.21
C ILE A 83 0.79 -7.83 11.39
N GLY A 84 0.82 -8.64 10.33
CA GLY A 84 0.47 -10.06 10.40
C GLY A 84 1.34 -10.85 11.37
N GLN A 85 2.67 -10.65 11.31
CA GLN A 85 3.63 -11.28 12.22
C GLN A 85 3.40 -10.85 13.68
N LEU A 86 3.21 -9.55 13.92
CA LEU A 86 2.96 -9.02 15.25
C LEU A 86 1.64 -9.55 15.84
N LYS A 87 0.57 -9.60 15.04
CA LYS A 87 -0.72 -10.17 15.46
C LYS A 87 -0.59 -11.66 15.78
N ALA A 88 0.17 -12.42 15.00
CA ALA A 88 0.42 -13.83 15.27
C ALA A 88 1.20 -14.02 16.58
N ALA A 89 2.25 -13.24 16.80
CA ALA A 89 3.03 -13.25 18.03
C ALA A 89 2.16 -12.88 19.26
N GLU A 90 1.29 -11.87 19.12
CA GLU A 90 0.35 -11.46 20.17
C GLU A 90 -0.63 -12.58 20.52
N ALA A 91 -1.25 -13.22 19.52
CA ALA A 91 -2.19 -14.32 19.73
C ALA A 91 -1.52 -15.51 20.44
N ARG A 92 -0.29 -15.84 20.07
CA ARG A 92 0.53 -16.87 20.74
C ARG A 92 0.80 -16.51 22.19
N ASN A 93 1.26 -15.28 22.45
CA ASN A 93 1.53 -14.82 23.80
C ASN A 93 0.26 -14.83 24.67
N ARG A 94 -0.90 -14.44 24.11
CA ARG A 94 -2.19 -14.50 24.80
C ARG A 94 -2.56 -15.95 25.18
N LEU A 95 -2.40 -16.90 24.27
CA LEU A 95 -2.66 -18.31 24.54
C LEU A 95 -1.73 -18.84 25.64
N ARG A 96 -0.44 -18.54 25.55
CA ARG A 96 0.57 -18.92 26.54
C ARG A 96 0.20 -18.38 27.93
N LEU A 97 -0.11 -17.09 28.03
CA LEU A 97 -0.49 -16.46 29.29
C LEU A 97 -1.76 -17.09 29.88
N MET A 98 -2.76 -17.42 29.06
CA MET A 98 -3.96 -18.10 29.53
C MET A 98 -3.67 -19.51 30.06
N ARG A 99 -2.81 -20.27 29.38
CA ARG A 99 -2.38 -21.60 29.86
C ARG A 99 -1.65 -21.51 31.19
N MET A 100 -0.70 -20.57 31.33
CA MET A 100 0.03 -20.34 32.57
C MET A 100 -0.91 -19.95 33.72
N ARG A 101 -1.83 -19.02 33.46
CA ARG A 101 -2.84 -18.61 34.45
C ARG A 101 -3.74 -19.76 34.87
N PHE A 102 -4.21 -20.56 33.92
CA PHE A 102 -5.04 -21.72 34.22
C PHE A 102 -4.30 -22.75 35.09
N GLN A 103 -3.05 -23.06 34.75
CA GLN A 103 -2.22 -23.97 35.54
C GLN A 103 -1.98 -23.44 36.96
N ALA A 104 -1.67 -22.15 37.09
CA ALA A 104 -1.48 -21.50 38.39
C ALA A 104 -2.75 -21.55 39.25
N LEU A 105 -3.90 -21.17 38.68
CA LEU A 105 -5.19 -21.20 39.37
C LEU A 105 -5.59 -22.63 39.76
N ARG A 106 -5.38 -23.61 38.87
CA ARG A 106 -5.64 -25.02 39.15
C ARG A 106 -4.78 -25.51 40.32
N ALA A 107 -3.50 -25.19 40.33
CA ALA A 107 -2.61 -25.58 41.44
C ALA A 107 -3.04 -24.93 42.76
N GLN A 108 -3.39 -23.65 42.73
CA GLN A 108 -3.89 -22.92 43.90
C GLN A 108 -5.17 -23.54 44.46
N GLU A 109 -6.13 -23.89 43.60
CA GLU A 109 -7.39 -24.51 43.99
C GLU A 109 -7.16 -25.88 44.63
N ILE A 110 -6.33 -26.73 44.01
CA ILE A 110 -6.03 -28.07 44.56
C ILE A 110 -5.30 -27.94 45.90
N ASN A 111 -4.37 -26.99 46.03
CA ASN A 111 -3.69 -26.72 47.29
C ASN A 111 -4.67 -26.27 48.39
N HIS A 112 -5.66 -25.44 48.04
CA HIS A 112 -6.71 -25.05 48.97
C HIS A 112 -7.54 -26.26 49.41
N LEU A 113 -7.96 -27.11 48.46
CA LEU A 113 -8.70 -28.33 48.77
C LEU A 113 -7.90 -29.29 49.66
N ILE A 114 -6.59 -29.43 49.43
CA ILE A 114 -5.67 -30.22 50.27
C ILE A 114 -5.65 -29.68 51.69
N ALA A 115 -5.51 -28.37 51.87
CA ALA A 115 -5.47 -27.72 53.18
C ALA A 115 -6.76 -27.90 53.98
N CYS A 116 -7.91 -28.02 53.30
CA CYS A 116 -9.20 -28.25 53.93
C CYS A 116 -9.51 -29.73 54.22
N GLN A 117 -8.62 -30.69 53.89
CA GLN A 117 -8.92 -32.09 54.11
C GLN A 117 -8.82 -32.49 55.60
N PRO A 118 -9.78 -33.28 56.11
CA PRO A 118 -9.79 -33.70 57.51
C PRO A 118 -8.78 -34.81 57.84
N THR A 119 -8.23 -35.50 56.83
CA THR A 119 -7.26 -36.58 57.04
C THR A 119 -6.10 -36.49 56.05
N ALA A 120 -4.89 -36.79 56.52
CA ALA A 120 -3.68 -36.79 55.71
C ALA A 120 -3.79 -37.72 54.48
N ARG A 121 -4.43 -38.88 54.64
CA ARG A 121 -4.65 -39.81 53.51
C ARG A 121 -5.51 -39.21 52.39
N LYS A 122 -6.48 -38.36 52.70
CA LYS A 122 -7.30 -37.67 51.69
C LYS A 122 -6.50 -36.53 51.02
N ALA A 123 -5.73 -35.77 51.80
CA ALA A 123 -4.82 -34.75 51.29
C ALA A 123 -3.81 -35.32 50.28
N VAL A 124 -3.13 -36.42 50.62
CA VAL A 124 -2.14 -37.08 49.74
C VAL A 124 -2.79 -37.59 48.45
N ARG A 125 -4.03 -38.08 48.49
CA ARG A 125 -4.75 -38.46 47.26
C ARG A 125 -5.04 -37.28 46.34
N LEU A 126 -5.27 -36.09 46.90
CA LEU A 126 -5.50 -34.88 46.12
C LEU A 126 -4.22 -34.30 45.54
N GLU A 127 -3.08 -34.52 46.22
CA GLU A 127 -1.75 -34.13 45.74
C GLU A 127 -1.43 -34.74 44.36
N ALA A 128 -1.91 -35.96 44.09
CA ALA A 128 -1.73 -36.62 42.79
C ALA A 128 -2.37 -35.86 41.61
N PHE A 129 -3.30 -34.92 41.86
CA PHE A 129 -3.90 -34.08 40.83
C PHE A 129 -3.15 -32.77 40.58
N LEU A 130 -2.16 -32.43 41.41
CA LEU A 130 -1.34 -31.25 41.18
C LEU A 130 -0.62 -31.40 39.83
N PRO A 131 -0.55 -30.32 39.03
CA PRO A 131 0.29 -30.34 37.86
C PRO A 131 1.74 -30.60 38.29
N PRO A 132 2.50 -31.45 37.56
CA PRO A 132 3.91 -31.65 37.84
C PRO A 132 4.63 -30.29 37.80
N GLN A 133 5.49 -30.03 38.77
CA GLN A 133 6.31 -28.82 38.79
C GLN A 133 7.24 -28.89 37.57
N LEU A 134 6.88 -28.18 36.50
CA LEU A 134 7.75 -28.00 35.35
C LEU A 134 8.88 -27.07 35.76
N ASP A 135 10.12 -27.46 35.49
CA ASP A 135 11.28 -26.60 35.70
C ASP A 135 11.03 -25.25 35.02
N MET A 136 10.95 -24.19 35.83
CA MET A 136 10.69 -22.82 35.35
C MET A 136 11.74 -22.32 34.34
N GLN A 137 12.86 -23.03 34.20
CA GLN A 137 13.93 -22.70 33.28
C GLN A 137 13.59 -22.99 31.81
N ASN A 138 12.63 -23.87 31.51
CA ASN A 138 12.26 -24.14 30.11
C ASN A 138 10.81 -24.61 29.97
N PRO A 139 9.82 -23.71 30.09
CA PRO A 139 8.45 -24.00 29.66
C PRO A 139 8.44 -24.02 28.13
N GLY A 140 9.06 -25.05 27.54
CA GLY A 140 9.19 -25.19 26.10
C GLY A 140 7.80 -25.15 25.47
N ASP A 141 7.46 -24.03 24.84
CA ASP A 141 6.26 -23.90 24.04
C ASP A 141 6.44 -24.86 22.85
N THR A 142 5.83 -26.04 22.95
CA THR A 142 5.88 -27.05 21.88
C THR A 142 5.04 -26.65 20.66
N ILE A 143 4.38 -25.48 20.70
CA ILE A 143 3.67 -24.88 19.57
C ILE A 143 4.62 -24.71 18.38
N ASP A 144 5.85 -24.22 18.60
CA ASP A 144 6.83 -24.04 17.52
C ASP A 144 7.24 -25.38 16.86
N LYS A 145 7.14 -26.50 17.57
CA LYS A 145 7.55 -27.83 17.08
C LYS A 145 6.46 -28.53 16.25
N LEU A 146 5.21 -28.09 16.37
CA LEU A 146 4.09 -28.66 15.62
C LEU A 146 3.94 -28.03 14.23
N GLU A 147 4.34 -26.77 14.05
CA GLU A 147 4.29 -26.09 12.73
C GLU A 147 5.34 -26.65 11.75
N VAL A 148 6.51 -27.08 12.22
CA VAL A 148 7.58 -27.66 11.35
C VAL A 148 7.20 -29.03 10.78
N LYS A 149 6.21 -29.73 11.35
CA LYS A 149 5.76 -31.04 10.82
C LYS A 149 4.84 -30.91 9.59
N SER A 150 4.19 -29.76 9.37
CA SER A 150 3.38 -29.51 8.18
C SER A 150 4.17 -29.01 6.96
N GLU A 151 5.43 -28.62 7.12
CA GLU A 151 6.27 -28.07 6.03
C GLU A 151 7.15 -29.11 5.31
N LYS A 152 7.03 -30.41 5.66
CA LYS A 152 7.72 -31.51 4.95
C LYS A 152 7.16 -31.80 3.53
N GLY A 153 6.51 -30.83 2.90
CA GLY A 153 6.17 -30.84 1.47
C GLY A 153 6.72 -29.63 0.69
N GLY A 154 7.26 -28.61 1.36
CA GLY A 154 7.73 -27.38 0.70
C GLY A 154 9.23 -27.36 0.39
N PHE A 155 10.03 -28.16 1.09
CA PHE A 155 11.50 -28.10 1.01
C PHE A 155 12.10 -28.82 -0.23
N GLU A 156 11.30 -29.55 -1.00
CA GLU A 156 11.74 -30.17 -2.26
C GLU A 156 11.68 -29.21 -3.46
N VAL A 157 10.78 -28.22 -3.44
CA VAL A 157 10.60 -27.30 -4.58
C VAL A 157 11.77 -26.32 -4.69
N GLU A 158 12.32 -25.86 -3.57
CA GLU A 158 13.47 -24.94 -3.54
C GLU A 158 14.78 -25.64 -3.93
N LYS A 159 14.93 -26.93 -3.57
CA LYS A 159 16.07 -27.75 -4.00
C LYS A 159 16.00 -28.08 -5.50
N ALA A 160 14.81 -28.32 -6.05
CA ALA A 160 14.61 -28.52 -7.48
C ALA A 160 14.98 -27.28 -8.31
N TRP A 161 14.64 -26.08 -7.84
CA TRP A 161 15.03 -24.83 -8.49
C TRP A 161 16.54 -24.57 -8.47
N LYS A 162 17.22 -24.89 -7.36
CA LYS A 162 18.69 -24.72 -7.26
C LYS A 162 19.46 -25.70 -8.13
N VAL A 163 18.98 -26.94 -8.26
CA VAL A 163 19.59 -27.97 -9.13
C VAL A 163 19.37 -27.64 -10.61
N CYS A 164 18.22 -27.06 -10.99
CA CYS A 164 17.98 -26.68 -12.38
C CYS A 164 18.80 -25.45 -12.83
N ARG A 165 19.17 -24.56 -11.89
CA ARG A 165 20.01 -23.38 -12.19
C ARG A 165 21.49 -23.70 -12.35
N MET A 166 21.99 -24.77 -11.70
CA MET A 166 23.39 -25.19 -11.81
C MET A 166 23.69 -26.10 -13.02
N ARG A 167 22.69 -26.49 -13.82
CA ARG A 167 22.88 -27.31 -15.03
C ARG A 167 22.92 -26.53 -16.35
N ASN A 168 22.71 -25.21 -16.31
CA ASN A 168 22.72 -24.34 -17.50
C ASN A 168 23.90 -23.34 -17.52
N HIS A 169 25.01 -23.70 -16.89
CA HIS A 169 26.29 -23.00 -17.02
C HIS A 169 27.41 -23.98 -17.31
#